data_AF-A0A350IGR5-F1
#
_entry.id   AF-A0A350IGR5-F1
#
_cell.length_a   1.000
_cell.length_b   1.000
_cell.length_c   1.000
_cell.angle_alpha   90.00
_cell.angle_beta   90.00
_cell.angle_gamma   90.00
#
_symmetry.space_group_name_H-M   'P 1'
#
loop_
_entity.id
_entity.type
_entity.pdbx_description
1 polymer ?
#
loop_
_entity_poly.entity_id
_entity_poly.type
_entity_poly.pdbx_seq_one_letter_code
_entity_poly.pdbx_strand_id
1 'polypeptide(L)' 'MNLREVIKARRKVLDISQQDLAEMSGISLPTVKDIERGLANPSLSTISKLLDVLGMEIVYRVRQKI' A
#
# COMPACT_ATOMS: atom_id res chain seq x y z
N MET A 1 -2.39 13.01 4.98
CA MET A 1 -2.73 11.64 4.59
C MET A 1 -1.58 10.73 5.00
N ASN A 2 -1.88 9.68 5.76
CA ASN A 2 -0.91 8.64 6.11
C ASN A 2 -0.91 7.55 5.04
N LEU A 3 0.16 6.74 4.94
CA LEU A 3 0.30 5.70 3.90
C LEU A 3 -0.94 4.79 3.76
N ARG A 4 -1.52 4.35 4.89
CA ARG A 4 -2.75 3.52 4.90
C ARG A 4 -3.95 4.19 4.21
N GLU A 5 -4.08 5.51 4.34
CA GLU A 5 -5.18 6.28 3.76
C GLU A 5 -4.97 6.42 2.24
N VAL A 6 -3.72 6.63 1.81
CA VAL A 6 -3.36 6.70 0.39
C VAL A 6 -3.63 5.36 -0.30
N ILE A 7 -3.18 4.25 0.28
CA ILE A 7 -3.42 2.89 -0.24
C ILE A 7 -4.93 2.64 -0.38
N LYS A 8 -5.69 2.87 0.70
CA LYS A 8 -7.14 2.65 0.71
C LYS A 8 -7.89 3.54 -0.28
N ALA A 9 -7.53 4.83 -0.36
CA ALA A 9 -8.15 5.77 -1.28
C ALA A 9 -7.85 5.39 -2.74
N ARG A 10 -6.59 5.07 -3.04
CA ARG A 10 -6.18 4.66 -4.39
C ARG A 10 -6.88 3.38 -4.83
N ARG A 11 -6.97 2.38 -3.95
CA ARG A 11 -7.69 1.14 -4.20
C ARG A 11 -9.15 1.39 -4.60
N LYS A 12 -9.84 2.29 -3.87
CA LYS A 12 -11.22 2.69 -4.19
C LYS A 12 -11.35 3.42 -5.53
N VAL A 13 -10.36 4.23 -5.90
CA VAL A 13 -10.34 4.90 -7.22
C VAL A 13 -10.20 3.89 -8.37
N LEU A 14 -9.47 2.81 -8.14
CA LEU A 14 -9.30 1.71 -9.10
C LEU A 14 -10.48 0.73 -9.11
N ASP A 15 -11.48 0.92 -8.24
CA ASP A 15 -12.66 0.07 -8.09
C ASP A 15 -12.35 -1.41 -7.83
N ILE A 16 -11.29 -1.69 -7.07
CA ILE A 16 -10.93 -3.05 -6.67
C ILE A 16 -11.21 -3.29 -5.17
N SER A 17 -11.58 -4.51 -4.82
CA SER A 17 -11.78 -4.94 -3.44
C SER A 17 -10.45 -5.18 -2.70
N GLN A 18 -10.51 -5.36 -1.38
CA GLN A 18 -9.33 -5.77 -0.61
C GLN A 18 -8.87 -7.18 -0.98
N GLN A 19 -9.78 -8.03 -1.45
CA GLN A 19 -9.47 -9.37 -1.95
C GLN A 19 -8.67 -9.28 -3.26
N ASP A 20 -9.14 -8.46 -4.19
CA ASP A 20 -8.45 -8.26 -5.48
C ASP A 20 -7.03 -7.72 -5.25
N LEU A 21 -6.88 -6.69 -4.40
CA LEU A 21 -5.57 -6.15 -4.06
C LEU A 21 -4.66 -7.22 -3.43
N ALA A 22 -5.18 -8.07 -2.55
CA ALA A 22 -4.43 -9.16 -1.93
C ALA A 22 -3.93 -10.17 -2.98
N GLU A 23 -4.82 -10.63 -3.85
CA GLU A 23 -4.50 -11.58 -4.92
C GLU A 23 -3.49 -11.02 -5.91
N MET A 24 -3.72 -9.81 -6.43
CA MET A 24 -2.86 -9.17 -7.42
C MET A 24 -1.46 -8.85 -6.88
N SER A 25 -1.34 -8.53 -5.59
CA SER A 25 -0.05 -8.21 -4.95
C SER A 25 0.67 -9.44 -4.38
N GLY A 26 0.02 -10.60 -4.35
CA GLY A 26 0.52 -11.79 -3.67
C GLY A 26 0.69 -11.61 -2.16
N ILE A 27 -0.11 -10.73 -1.55
CA ILE A 27 -0.13 -10.46 -0.11
C ILE A 27 -1.39 -11.07 0.50
N SER A 28 -1.30 -11.59 1.71
CA SER A 28 -2.47 -12.19 2.36
C SER A 28 -3.58 -11.14 2.60
N LEU A 29 -4.84 -11.52 2.42
CA LEU A 29 -5.99 -10.64 2.71
C LEU A 29 -5.94 -10.07 4.14
N PRO A 30 -5.66 -10.87 5.20
CA PRO A 30 -5.50 -10.32 6.56
C PRO A 30 -4.47 -9.19 6.62
N THR A 31 -3.32 -9.37 5.98
CA THR A 31 -2.27 -8.33 5.93
C THR A 31 -2.76 -7.06 5.23
N VAL A 32 -3.45 -7.17 4.08
CA VAL A 32 -4.04 -5.99 3.39
C VAL A 32 -5.03 -5.27 4.29
N LYS A 33 -5.91 -6.01 4.99
CA LYS A 33 -6.87 -5.44 5.95
C LYS A 33 -6.17 -4.71 7.09
N ASP A 34 -5.15 -5.30 7.69
CA ASP A 34 -4.43 -4.71 8.80
C ASP A 34 -3.63 -3.47 8.38
N ILE A 35 -3.08 -3.47 7.17
CA ILE A 35 -2.44 -2.28 6.57
C ILE A 35 -3.45 -1.14 6.43
N GLU A 36 -4.63 -1.38 5.83
CA GLU A 36 -5.65 -0.34 5.64
C GLU A 36 -6.29 0.13 6.95
N ARG A 37 -6.27 -0.69 8.01
CA ARG A 37 -6.69 -0.32 9.37
C ARG A 37 -5.58 0.37 10.18
N GLY A 38 -4.33 0.30 9.71
CA GLY A 38 -3.17 0.80 10.43
C GLY A 38 -2.76 -0.04 11.64
N LEU A 39 -3.08 -1.33 11.62
CA LEU A 39 -2.70 -2.32 12.63
C LEU A 39 -1.43 -3.09 12.25
N ALA A 40 -0.98 -2.99 11.00
CA ALA A 40 0.23 -3.64 10.52
C ALA A 40 1.45 -2.72 10.52
N ASN A 41 2.63 -3.31 10.70
CA ASN A 41 3.93 -2.70 10.38
C ASN A 41 4.58 -3.42 9.18
N PRO A 42 4.14 -3.12 7.94
CA PRO A 42 4.61 -3.82 6.74
C PRO A 42 6.06 -3.47 6.40
N SER A 43 6.79 -4.41 5.80
CA SER A 43 8.09 -4.15 5.20
C SER A 43 7.95 -3.26 3.95
N LEU A 44 9.04 -2.60 3.55
CA LEU A 44 9.10 -1.87 2.28
C LEU A 44 8.78 -2.77 1.09
N SER A 45 9.17 -4.05 1.12
CA SER A 45 8.86 -5.02 0.06
C SER A 45 7.36 -5.28 -0.05
N THR A 46 6.65 -5.41 1.08
CA THR A 46 5.18 -5.55 1.09
C THR A 46 4.51 -4.29 0.56
N ILE A 47 4.98 -3.11 0.96
CA ILE A 47 4.45 -1.86 0.43
C ILE A 47 4.69 -1.77 -1.07
N SER A 48 5.90 -2.05 -1.55
CA SER A 48 6.22 -2.02 -2.99
C SER A 48 5.25 -2.86 -3.81
N LYS A 49 5.00 -4.11 -3.39
CA LYS A 49 4.03 -5.00 -4.06
C LYS A 49 2.62 -4.44 -4.14
N LEU A 50 2.16 -3.77 -3.07
CA LEU A 50 0.85 -3.11 -3.09
C LEU A 50 0.85 -1.91 -4.04
N LEU A 51 1.92 -1.12 -4.04
CA LEU A 51 2.02 0.06 -4.89
C LEU A 51 2.12 -0.29 -6.38
N ASP A 52 2.78 -1.39 -6.74
CA ASP A 52 2.84 -1.90 -8.11
C ASP A 52 1.43 -2.15 -8.68
N VAL A 53 0.57 -2.83 -7.90
CA VAL A 53 -0.84 -3.06 -8.27
C VAL A 53 -1.63 -1.75 -8.34
N LEU A 54 -1.35 -0.83 -7.42
CA LEU A 54 -2.07 0.44 -7.32
C LEU A 54 -1.57 1.51 -8.33
N GLY A 55 -0.56 1.19 -9.14
CA GLY A 55 0.07 2.10 -10.08
C GLY A 55 0.70 3.30 -9.38
N MET A 56 1.44 3.05 -8.30
CA MET A 56 2.10 4.06 -7.47
C MET A 56 3.58 3.70 -7.29
N GLU A 57 4.41 4.71 -6.96
CA GLU A 57 5.83 4.53 -6.67
C GLU A 57 6.24 5.21 -5.36
N ILE A 58 7.28 4.67 -4.70
CA ILE A 58 7.95 5.33 -3.58
C ILE A 58 9.21 6.01 -4.10
N VAL A 59 9.31 7.32 -3.87
CA VAL A 59 10.49 8.12 -4.20
C VAL A 59 11.25 8.46 -2.91
N TYR A 60 12.53 8.15 -2.87
CA TYR A 60 13.44 8.61 -1.82
C TYR A 60 14.32 9.75 -2.34
N ARG A 61 14.67 10.66 -1.44
CA ARG A 61 15.49 11.84 -1.74
C ARG A 61 16.47 12.09 -0.60
N VAL A 62 17.69 12.45 -0.94
CA VAL A 62 18.70 12.83 0.07
C VAL A 62 18.18 14.04 0.82
N ARG A 63 18.19 13.97 2.16
CA ARG A 63 17.80 15.08 3.01
C ARG A 63 18.84 16.19 2.83
N GLN A 64 18.42 17.33 2.30
CA GLN A 64 19.26 18.52 2.28
C GLN A 64 19.37 19.01 3.73
N LYS A 65 20.60 19.03 4.24
CA LYS A 65 20.91 19.74 5.48
C LYS A 65 20.93 21.23 5.13
N ILE A 66 20.18 22.02 5.90
CA ILE A 66 20.38 23.48 5.98
C ILE A 66 21.69 23.70 6.74
#